data_AF-A0A2M7WI99-F1
#
_entry.id   AF-A0A2M7WI99-F1
#
_cell.length_a   1.000
_cell.length_b   1.000
_cell.length_c   1.000
_cell.angle_alpha   90.00
_cell.angle_beta   90.00
_cell.angle_gamma   90.00
#
_symmetry.space_group_name_H-M   'P 1'
#
loop_
_entity.id
_entity.type
_entity.pdbx_description
1 polymer ?
#
loop_
_entity_poly.entity_id
_entity_poly.type
_entity_poly.pdbx_seq_one_letter_code
_entity_poly.pdbx_strand_id
1 'polypeptide(L)'
;TALISGSAIFIAVFGALVFASGSVSDLVLGADGSAEHFKIIFLTMMFFGGIEIPLVFLRAQQRSVYFVVINLVKLIIQLSLNIYFIVVLQWGIAGVLYSGLIATIAVGCFLTIRTLFETGIKFSSRIFSELLYYGYPLIFTNLGAFILTYSDRYFLKYFSNLSEVGIYSLGYKFGMMVSILLLAPFQQFWAAEMFAVAKRDDASKVFRDFFTYSTFFSI
;
A
#
# COMPACT_ATOMS: atom_id res chain seq x y z
N THR A 1 5.01 6.07 -18.66
CA THR A 1 3.64 5.50 -18.75
C THR A 1 3.11 5.03 -17.42
N ALA A 2 3.70 3.99 -16.80
CA ALA A 2 3.15 3.37 -15.57
C ALA A 2 2.84 4.37 -14.43
N LEU A 3 3.78 5.27 -14.12
CA LEU A 3 3.58 6.31 -13.08
C LEU A 3 2.39 7.23 -13.41
N ILE A 4 2.33 7.74 -14.64
CA ILE A 4 1.28 8.67 -15.08
C ILE A 4 -0.08 7.97 -15.08
N SER A 5 -0.16 6.79 -15.70
CA SER A 5 -1.42 6.06 -15.81
C SER A 5 -1.90 5.52 -14.47
N GLY A 6 -0.98 5.00 -13.64
CA GLY A 6 -1.31 4.51 -12.31
C GLY A 6 -1.80 5.65 -11.42
N SER A 7 -1.06 6.76 -11.32
CA SER A 7 -1.51 7.93 -10.57
C SER A 7 -2.85 8.47 -11.09
N ALA A 8 -3.09 8.49 -12.41
CA ALA A 8 -4.38 8.90 -12.97
C ALA A 8 -5.53 7.98 -12.55
N ILE A 9 -5.32 6.65 -12.53
CA ILE A 9 -6.33 5.69 -12.03
C ILE A 9 -6.62 5.92 -10.55
N PHE A 10 -5.57 6.07 -9.72
CA PHE A 10 -5.75 6.35 -8.29
C PHE A 10 -6.51 7.65 -8.06
N ILE A 11 -6.18 8.71 -8.80
CA ILE A 11 -6.89 9.99 -8.73
C ILE A 11 -8.35 9.86 -9.16
N ALA A 12 -8.63 9.14 -10.25
CA ALA A 12 -10.00 8.96 -10.73
C ALA A 12 -10.85 8.16 -9.72
N VAL A 13 -10.34 7.02 -9.25
CA VAL A 13 -11.07 6.12 -8.35
C VAL A 13 -11.28 6.75 -6.98
N PHE A 14 -10.19 7.20 -6.34
CA PHE A 14 -10.29 7.75 -4.99
C PHE A 14 -10.83 9.18 -4.97
N GLY A 15 -10.63 9.96 -6.05
CA GLY A 15 -11.27 11.26 -6.22
C GLY A 15 -12.80 11.14 -6.28
N ALA A 16 -13.35 10.15 -7.00
CA ALA A 16 -14.78 9.88 -6.98
C ALA A 16 -15.28 9.49 -5.57
N LEU A 17 -14.51 8.68 -4.84
CA LEU A 17 -14.84 8.29 -3.46
C LEU A 17 -14.79 9.45 -2.46
N VAL A 18 -13.97 10.48 -2.68
CA VAL A 18 -14.00 11.71 -1.86
C VAL A 18 -15.38 12.38 -1.93
N PHE A 19 -15.99 12.45 -3.11
CA PHE A 19 -17.34 12.99 -3.27
C PHE A 19 -18.40 12.09 -2.62
N ALA A 20 -18.22 10.76 -2.67
CA ALA A 20 -19.11 9.78 -2.04
C ALA A 20 -18.83 9.54 -0.54
N SER A 21 -17.93 10.32 0.08
CA SER A 21 -17.45 10.08 1.45
C SER A 21 -18.55 10.04 2.52
N GLY A 22 -19.59 10.85 2.39
CA GLY A 22 -20.75 10.80 3.29
C GLY A 22 -21.47 9.44 3.20
N SER A 23 -21.86 9.03 2.00
CA SER A 23 -22.54 7.76 1.78
C SER A 23 -21.73 6.54 2.21
N VAL A 24 -20.41 6.57 2.00
CA VAL A 24 -19.52 5.48 2.45
C VAL A 24 -19.37 5.48 3.97
N SER A 25 -19.26 6.65 4.60
CA SER A 25 -19.21 6.78 6.06
C SER A 25 -20.45 6.18 6.71
N ASP A 26 -21.63 6.54 6.20
CA ASP A 26 -22.91 6.06 6.71
C ASP A 26 -23.07 4.55 6.50
N LEU A 27 -22.64 4.03 5.35
CA LEU A 27 -22.70 2.60 5.05
C LEU A 27 -21.79 1.76 5.96
N VAL A 28 -20.58 2.25 6.27
CA VAL A 28 -19.56 1.48 6.98
C VAL A 28 -19.67 1.64 8.50
N LEU A 29 -19.90 2.86 8.98
CA LEU A 29 -19.90 3.20 10.41
C LEU A 29 -21.29 3.53 10.96
N GLY A 30 -22.30 3.74 10.11
CA GLY A 30 -23.61 4.21 10.55
C GLY A 30 -23.57 5.67 11.01
N ALA A 31 -24.49 6.04 11.91
CA ALA A 31 -24.69 7.42 12.37
C ALA A 31 -23.48 8.04 13.10
N ASP A 32 -22.56 7.23 13.61
CA ASP A 32 -21.33 7.67 14.30
C ASP A 32 -20.16 7.92 13.33
N GLY A 33 -20.38 7.67 12.03
CA GLY A 33 -19.35 7.81 11.00
C GLY A 33 -19.05 9.27 10.67
N SER A 34 -17.79 9.67 10.77
CA SER A 34 -17.36 11.00 10.32
C SER A 34 -16.95 10.97 8.84
N ALA A 35 -17.76 11.60 7.99
CA ALA A 35 -17.46 11.79 6.57
C ALA A 35 -16.11 12.48 6.34
N GLU A 36 -15.67 13.37 7.24
CA GLU A 36 -14.38 14.04 7.13
C GLU A 36 -13.20 13.07 7.26
N HIS A 37 -13.29 12.10 8.17
CA HIS A 37 -12.24 11.09 8.33
C HIS A 37 -12.11 10.24 7.06
N PHE A 38 -13.23 9.85 6.45
CA PHE A 38 -13.22 9.12 5.18
C PHE A 38 -12.66 9.97 4.02
N LYS A 39 -12.98 11.26 3.96
CA LYS A 39 -12.36 12.17 2.96
C LYS A 39 -10.84 12.16 3.07
N ILE A 40 -10.28 12.25 4.28
CA ILE A 40 -8.82 12.25 4.49
C ILE A 40 -8.20 10.91 4.07
N ILE A 41 -8.87 9.78 4.37
CA ILE A 41 -8.43 8.44 3.95
C ILE A 41 -8.39 8.35 2.42
N PHE A 42 -9.46 8.76 1.73
CA PHE A 42 -9.51 8.71 0.26
C PHE A 42 -8.51 9.68 -0.39
N LEU A 43 -8.31 10.87 0.17
CA LEU A 43 -7.24 11.78 -0.26
C LEU A 43 -5.87 11.14 -0.09
N THR A 44 -5.62 10.43 1.01
CA THR A 44 -4.35 9.73 1.23
C THR A 44 -4.16 8.64 0.19
N MET A 45 -5.21 7.85 -0.08
CA MET A 45 -5.17 6.80 -1.10
C MET A 45 -4.98 7.37 -2.52
N MET A 46 -5.56 8.53 -2.84
CA MET A 46 -5.37 9.21 -4.12
C MET A 46 -3.88 9.50 -4.43
N PHE A 47 -3.09 9.88 -3.42
CA PHE A 47 -1.64 10.14 -3.59
C PHE A 47 -0.76 8.89 -3.45
N PHE A 48 -1.34 7.74 -3.08
CA PHE A 48 -0.59 6.51 -2.79
C PHE A 48 0.19 5.98 -4.01
N GLY A 49 -0.38 6.10 -5.22
CA GLY A 49 0.28 5.71 -6.48
C GLY A 49 1.60 6.45 -6.73
N GLY A 50 1.74 7.68 -6.22
CA GLY A 50 2.97 8.48 -6.30
C GLY A 50 4.11 7.97 -5.41
N ILE A 51 3.84 6.99 -4.54
CA ILE A 51 4.86 6.32 -3.73
C ILE A 51 5.13 4.92 -4.25
N GLU A 52 4.08 4.11 -4.40
CA GLU A 52 4.26 2.69 -4.72
C GLU A 52 4.91 2.47 -6.09
N ILE A 53 4.53 3.24 -7.11
CA ILE A 53 5.06 3.06 -8.45
C ILE A 53 6.56 3.42 -8.51
N PRO A 54 7.02 4.56 -7.97
CA PRO A 54 8.45 4.84 -7.86
C PRO A 54 9.23 3.83 -7.01
N LEU A 55 8.64 3.31 -5.92
CA LEU A 55 9.30 2.30 -5.10
C LEU A 55 9.48 0.96 -5.85
N VAL A 56 8.45 0.53 -6.59
CA VAL A 56 8.56 -0.62 -7.50
C VAL A 56 9.65 -0.39 -8.54
N PHE A 57 9.71 0.82 -9.11
CA PHE A 57 10.74 1.19 -10.09
C PHE A 57 12.15 1.15 -9.50
N LEU A 58 12.36 1.66 -8.28
CA LEU A 58 13.64 1.59 -7.58
C LEU A 58 14.05 0.13 -7.28
N ARG A 59 13.10 -0.72 -6.89
CA ARG A 59 13.35 -2.16 -6.68
C ARG A 59 13.71 -2.87 -7.98
N ALA A 60 13.03 -2.57 -9.08
CA ALA A 60 13.34 -3.13 -10.40
C ALA A 60 14.74 -2.71 -10.89
N GLN A 61 15.25 -1.56 -10.46
CA GLN A 61 16.64 -1.12 -10.70
C GLN A 61 17.65 -1.66 -9.67
N GLN A 62 17.23 -2.53 -8.75
CA GLN A 62 18.05 -3.05 -7.65
C GLN A 62 18.66 -1.96 -6.75
N ARG A 63 18.04 -0.77 -6.67
CA ARG A 63 18.49 0.33 -5.79
C ARG A 63 17.99 0.13 -4.35
N SER A 64 18.30 -1.02 -3.75
CA SER A 64 17.76 -1.48 -2.47
C SER A 64 18.07 -0.54 -1.30
N VAL A 65 19.27 0.05 -1.24
CA VAL A 65 19.62 1.04 -0.20
C VAL A 65 18.70 2.26 -0.27
N TYR A 66 18.46 2.77 -1.47
CA TYR A 66 17.61 3.95 -1.66
C TYR A 66 16.15 3.64 -1.29
N PHE A 67 15.66 2.45 -1.65
CA PHE A 67 14.35 1.95 -1.24
C PHE A 67 14.21 1.94 0.30
N VAL A 68 15.21 1.39 1.01
CA VAL A 68 15.19 1.33 2.48
C VAL A 68 15.23 2.73 3.09
N VAL A 69 16.13 3.60 2.62
CA VAL A 69 16.26 4.98 3.14
C VAL A 69 14.95 5.75 2.97
N ILE A 70 14.28 5.66 1.82
CA ILE A 70 13.01 6.35 1.60
C ILE A 70 11.90 5.83 2.54
N ASN A 71 11.82 4.53 2.75
CA ASN A 71 10.85 3.96 3.69
C ASN A 71 11.14 4.38 5.14
N LEU A 72 12.41 4.45 5.54
CA LEU A 72 12.81 4.95 6.87
C LEU A 72 12.49 6.43 7.04
N VAL A 73 12.77 7.27 6.04
CA VAL A 73 12.43 8.70 6.05
C VAL A 73 10.91 8.88 6.15
N LYS A 74 10.14 8.15 5.35
CA LYS A 74 8.67 8.18 5.42
C LYS A 74 8.17 7.78 6.82
N LEU A 75 8.73 6.72 7.40
CA LEU A 75 8.40 6.26 8.74
C LEU A 75 8.70 7.34 9.80
N ILE A 76 9.87 7.95 9.76
CA ILE A 76 10.27 9.00 10.71
C ILE A 76 9.36 10.23 10.59
N ILE A 77 9.06 10.68 9.37
CA ILE A 77 8.14 11.80 9.13
C ILE A 77 6.76 11.47 9.69
N GLN A 78 6.22 10.29 9.36
CA GLN A 78 4.90 9.87 9.79
C GLN A 78 4.82 9.74 11.32
N LEU A 79 5.82 9.15 11.97
CA LEU A 79 5.87 9.01 13.43
C LEU A 79 5.99 10.37 14.12
N SER A 80 6.86 11.25 13.62
CA SER A 80 7.03 12.60 14.17
C SER A 80 5.72 13.39 14.10
N LEU A 81 5.03 13.34 12.95
CA LEU A 81 3.74 14.00 12.77
C LEU A 81 2.63 13.37 13.62
N ASN A 82 2.64 12.04 13.79
CA ASN A 82 1.70 11.36 14.70
C ASN A 82 1.87 11.88 16.12
N ILE A 83 3.09 11.88 16.64
CA ILE A 83 3.38 12.37 18.01
C ILE A 83 2.95 13.83 18.14
N TYR A 84 3.29 14.68 17.17
CA TYR A 84 2.93 16.09 17.20
C TYR A 84 1.40 16.30 17.21
N PHE A 85 0.66 15.70 16.28
CA PHE A 85 -0.79 15.93 16.19
C PHE A 85 -1.59 15.27 17.31
N ILE A 86 -1.13 14.12 17.82
CA ILE A 86 -1.84 13.40 18.88
C ILE A 86 -1.51 13.96 20.26
N VAL A 87 -0.23 14.21 20.57
CA VAL A 87 0.19 14.60 21.92
C VAL A 87 0.12 16.11 22.11
N VAL A 88 0.58 16.89 21.13
CA VAL A 88 0.66 18.36 21.25
C VAL A 88 -0.67 19.00 20.87
N LEU A 89 -1.25 18.63 19.72
CA LEU A 89 -2.51 19.22 19.25
C LEU A 89 -3.76 18.50 19.75
N GLN A 90 -3.62 17.29 20.32
CA GLN A 90 -4.74 16.50 20.86
C GLN A 90 -5.87 16.21 19.84
N TRP A 91 -5.52 16.03 18.56
CA TRP A 91 -6.49 15.77 17.48
C TRP A 91 -7.02 14.32 17.43
N GLY A 92 -6.61 13.45 18.35
CA GLY A 92 -7.04 12.05 18.38
C GLY A 92 -6.82 11.33 17.04
N ILE A 93 -7.88 10.71 16.52
CA ILE A 93 -7.83 9.94 15.26
C ILE A 93 -7.51 10.83 14.06
N ALA A 94 -8.03 12.06 14.02
CA ALA A 94 -7.74 12.98 12.92
C ALA A 94 -6.23 13.26 12.81
N GLY A 95 -5.50 13.32 13.93
CA GLY A 95 -4.04 13.44 13.94
C GLY A 95 -3.32 12.29 13.24
N VAL A 96 -3.81 11.05 13.43
CA VAL A 96 -3.27 9.87 12.72
C VAL A 96 -3.53 9.96 11.22
N LEU A 97 -4.73 10.41 10.83
CA LEU A 97 -5.08 10.54 9.41
C LEU A 97 -4.30 11.65 8.71
N TYR A 98 -4.19 12.83 9.31
CA TYR A 98 -3.44 13.94 8.74
C TYR A 98 -1.94 13.68 8.68
N SER A 99 -1.35 13.02 9.68
CA SER A 99 0.06 12.63 9.63
C SER A 99 0.35 11.67 8.47
N GLY A 100 -0.54 10.69 8.24
CA GLY A 100 -0.48 9.79 7.09
C GLY A 100 -0.61 10.51 5.75
N LEU A 101 -1.57 11.43 5.63
CA LEU A 101 -1.78 12.24 4.43
C LEU A 101 -0.55 13.11 4.11
N ILE A 102 -0.05 13.86 5.09
CA ILE A 102 1.08 14.77 4.89
C ILE A 102 2.34 13.98 4.55
N ALA A 103 2.62 12.88 5.25
CA ALA A 103 3.76 12.02 4.93
C ALA A 103 3.65 11.44 3.51
N THR A 104 2.44 11.04 3.10
CA THR A 104 2.18 10.50 1.76
C THR A 104 2.39 11.55 0.67
N ILE A 105 1.88 12.77 0.87
CA ILE A 105 2.07 13.88 -0.07
C ILE A 105 3.55 14.28 -0.14
N ALA A 106 4.22 14.46 1.01
CA ALA A 106 5.60 14.91 1.04
C ALA A 106 6.55 13.92 0.32
N VAL A 107 6.47 12.63 0.68
CA VAL A 107 7.32 11.59 0.09
C VAL A 107 6.88 11.27 -1.34
N GLY A 108 5.57 11.20 -1.60
CA GLY A 108 5.01 10.91 -2.92
C GLY A 108 5.34 11.99 -3.95
N CYS A 109 5.24 13.26 -3.59
CA CYS A 109 5.66 14.36 -4.46
C CYS A 109 7.16 14.28 -4.78
N PHE A 110 8.01 14.10 -3.76
CA PHE A 110 9.45 13.97 -3.97
C PHE A 110 9.80 12.81 -4.92
N LEU A 111 9.23 11.62 -4.69
CA LEU A 111 9.48 10.44 -5.53
C LEU A 111 8.93 10.62 -6.94
N THR A 112 7.71 11.14 -7.08
CA THR A 112 7.08 11.39 -8.38
C THR A 112 7.91 12.36 -9.21
N ILE A 113 8.31 13.49 -8.64
CA ILE A 113 9.13 14.50 -9.31
C ILE A 113 10.45 13.87 -9.77
N ARG A 114 11.15 13.16 -8.87
CA ARG A 114 12.42 12.52 -9.20
C ARG A 114 12.27 11.48 -10.33
N THR A 115 11.27 10.60 -10.24
CA THR A 115 11.04 9.59 -11.27
C THR A 115 10.70 10.24 -12.61
N LEU A 116 9.91 11.32 -12.62
CA LEU A 116 9.63 12.07 -13.84
C LEU A 116 10.87 12.74 -14.43
N PHE A 117 11.81 13.21 -13.61
CA PHE A 117 13.10 13.71 -14.10
C PHE A 117 13.98 12.60 -14.69
N GLU A 118 13.97 11.40 -14.12
CA GLU A 118 14.77 10.26 -14.60
C GLU A 118 14.18 9.62 -15.86
N THR A 119 12.86 9.50 -15.97
CA THR A 119 12.19 8.81 -17.10
C THR A 119 11.64 9.75 -18.17
N GLY A 120 11.51 11.04 -17.86
CA GLY A 120 10.72 11.99 -18.64
C GLY A 120 9.21 11.71 -18.57
N ILE A 121 8.43 12.60 -19.17
CA ILE A 121 6.98 12.47 -19.30
C ILE A 121 6.70 11.83 -20.67
N LYS A 122 6.46 10.50 -20.67
CA LYS A 122 6.06 9.74 -21.87
C LYS A 122 4.85 8.87 -21.55
N PHE A 123 3.84 8.97 -22.40
CA PHE A 123 2.64 8.14 -22.33
C PHE A 123 2.51 7.31 -23.61
N SER A 124 2.22 6.01 -23.44
CA SER A 124 1.94 5.10 -24.53
C SER A 124 0.65 4.37 -24.22
N SER A 125 -0.38 4.60 -25.05
CA SER A 125 -1.69 3.96 -24.90
C SER A 125 -1.58 2.44 -24.99
N ARG A 126 -0.67 1.93 -25.84
CA ARG A 126 -0.39 0.50 -25.96
C ARG A 126 0.10 -0.11 -24.64
N ILE A 127 1.15 0.46 -24.05
CA ILE A 127 1.69 -0.03 -22.77
C ILE A 127 0.64 0.11 -21.65
N PHE A 128 -0.15 1.19 -21.67
CA PHE A 128 -1.23 1.36 -20.72
C PHE A 128 -2.28 0.25 -20.81
N SER A 129 -2.72 -0.13 -22.01
CA SER A 129 -3.65 -1.23 -22.22
C SER A 129 -3.07 -2.57 -21.78
N GLU A 130 -1.79 -2.83 -22.06
CA GLU A 130 -1.10 -4.06 -21.62
C GLU A 130 -1.04 -4.14 -20.08
N LEU A 131 -0.72 -3.02 -19.41
CA LEU A 131 -0.72 -2.93 -17.95
C LEU A 131 -2.12 -3.12 -17.34
N LEU A 132 -3.16 -2.54 -17.95
CA LEU A 132 -4.54 -2.70 -17.49
C LEU A 132 -5.02 -4.15 -17.63
N TYR A 133 -4.74 -4.78 -18.77
CA TYR A 133 -5.14 -6.17 -19.00
C TYR A 133 -4.46 -7.12 -18.02
N TYR A 134 -3.19 -6.86 -17.70
CA TYR A 134 -2.46 -7.61 -16.67
C TYR A 134 -2.98 -7.33 -15.25
N GLY A 135 -3.27 -6.05 -14.94
CA GLY A 135 -3.67 -5.64 -13.60
C GLY A 135 -5.12 -5.97 -13.24
N TYR A 136 -6.04 -5.96 -14.21
CA TYR A 136 -7.47 -6.14 -13.97
C TYR A 136 -7.82 -7.46 -13.24
N PRO A 137 -7.33 -8.64 -13.66
CA PRO A 137 -7.58 -9.88 -12.94
C PRO A 137 -7.02 -9.85 -11.50
N LEU A 138 -5.85 -9.22 -11.31
CA LEU A 138 -5.20 -9.11 -10.01
C LEU A 138 -6.01 -8.26 -9.03
N ILE A 139 -6.81 -7.30 -9.50
CA ILE A 139 -7.71 -6.51 -8.64
C ILE A 139 -8.67 -7.45 -7.91
N PHE A 140 -9.29 -8.42 -8.60
CA PHE A 140 -10.23 -9.35 -7.96
C PHE A 140 -9.54 -10.25 -6.93
N THR A 141 -8.35 -10.73 -7.24
CA THR A 141 -7.56 -11.52 -6.28
C THR A 141 -7.23 -10.71 -5.03
N ASN A 142 -6.81 -9.45 -5.19
CA ASN A 142 -6.49 -8.57 -4.07
C ASN A 142 -7.75 -8.17 -3.27
N LEU A 143 -8.89 -7.98 -3.93
CA LEU A 143 -10.18 -7.75 -3.27
C LEU A 143 -10.62 -8.97 -2.46
N GLY A 144 -10.48 -10.17 -3.01
CA GLY A 144 -10.74 -11.42 -2.29
C GLY A 144 -9.86 -11.56 -1.05
N ALA A 145 -8.55 -11.31 -1.19
CA ALA A 145 -7.62 -11.33 -0.08
C ALA A 145 -7.95 -10.26 0.99
N PHE A 146 -8.35 -9.06 0.56
CA PHE A 146 -8.78 -7.98 1.46
C PHE A 146 -10.02 -8.40 2.26
N ILE A 147 -11.05 -8.95 1.59
CA ILE A 147 -12.28 -9.42 2.26
C ILE A 147 -11.93 -10.51 3.27
N LEU A 148 -11.13 -11.52 2.89
CA LEU A 148 -10.73 -12.58 3.81
C LEU A 148 -9.95 -12.04 5.02
N THR A 149 -9.10 -11.04 4.81
CA THR A 149 -8.24 -10.47 5.85
C THR A 149 -8.99 -9.60 6.85
N TYR A 150 -10.05 -8.90 6.42
CA TYR A 150 -10.74 -7.89 7.22
C TYR A 150 -12.20 -8.24 7.58
N SER A 151 -12.79 -9.26 6.96
CA SER A 151 -14.16 -9.70 7.25
C SER A 151 -14.33 -10.20 8.67
N ASP A 152 -13.30 -10.84 9.23
CA ASP A 152 -13.23 -11.29 10.62
C ASP A 152 -13.60 -10.19 11.62
N ARG A 153 -13.11 -8.96 11.43
CA ARG A 153 -13.40 -7.79 12.28
C ARG A 153 -14.83 -7.30 12.13
N TYR A 154 -15.38 -7.42 10.92
CA TYR A 154 -16.78 -7.06 10.67
C TYR A 154 -17.71 -8.02 11.43
N PHE A 155 -17.45 -9.33 11.35
CA PHE A 155 -18.19 -10.33 12.13
C PHE A 155 -17.96 -10.14 13.63
N LEU A 156 -16.72 -9.91 14.09
CA LEU A 156 -16.42 -9.71 15.50
C LEU A 156 -17.11 -8.45 16.07
N LYS A 157 -17.20 -7.36 15.28
CA LYS A 157 -17.98 -6.18 15.68
C LYS A 157 -19.47 -6.50 15.84
N TYR A 158 -20.01 -7.40 15.02
CA TYR A 158 -21.41 -7.81 15.10
C TYR A 158 -21.69 -8.74 16.29
N PHE A 159 -20.79 -9.69 16.57
CA PHE A 159 -20.95 -10.66 17.64
C PHE A 159 -20.43 -10.19 19.01
N SER A 160 -19.69 -9.09 19.06
CA SER A 160 -19.09 -8.56 20.28
C SER A 160 -19.08 -7.02 20.30
N ASN A 161 -18.08 -6.39 20.94
CA ASN A 161 -17.95 -4.95 21.11
C ASN A 161 -16.68 -4.40 20.45
N LEU A 162 -16.62 -3.08 20.32
CA LEU A 162 -15.51 -2.39 19.64
C LEU A 162 -14.16 -2.55 20.37
N SER A 163 -14.16 -2.73 21.69
CA SER A 163 -12.95 -2.96 22.48
C SER A 163 -12.29 -4.30 22.14
N GLU A 164 -13.09 -5.36 21.99
CA GLU A 164 -12.60 -6.67 21.55
C GLU A 164 -12.07 -6.64 20.12
N VAL A 165 -12.75 -5.93 19.21
CA VAL A 165 -12.23 -5.68 17.85
C VAL A 165 -10.87 -4.96 17.89
N GLY A 166 -10.68 -4.04 18.83
CA GLY A 166 -9.41 -3.35 19.07
C GLY A 166 -8.29 -4.30 19.51
N ILE A 167 -8.55 -5.12 20.55
CA ILE A 167 -7.59 -6.11 21.06
C ILE A 167 -7.24 -7.13 19.97
N TYR A 168 -8.24 -7.68 19.29
CA TYR A 168 -8.05 -8.61 18.19
C TYR A 168 -7.23 -7.99 17.06
N SER A 169 -7.57 -6.76 16.64
CA SER A 169 -6.84 -6.06 15.59
C SER A 169 -5.38 -5.80 15.96
N LEU A 170 -5.09 -5.54 17.22
CA LEU A 170 -3.73 -5.40 17.74
C LEU A 170 -2.97 -6.73 17.69
N GLY A 171 -3.57 -7.81 18.19
CA GLY A 171 -2.98 -9.15 18.14
C GLY A 171 -2.69 -9.61 16.71
N TYR A 172 -3.63 -9.38 15.79
CA TYR A 172 -3.44 -9.68 14.37
C TYR A 172 -2.28 -8.91 13.74
N LYS A 173 -2.07 -7.63 14.12
CA LYS A 173 -0.91 -6.86 13.65
C LYS A 173 0.40 -7.51 14.08
N PHE A 174 0.53 -7.95 15.34
CA PHE A 174 1.71 -8.66 15.80
C PHE A 174 1.89 -10.01 15.12
N GLY A 175 0.82 -10.77 14.89
CA GLY A 175 0.88 -12.02 14.12
C GLY A 175 1.40 -11.80 12.69
N MET A 176 0.90 -10.75 12.01
CA MET A 176 1.38 -10.40 10.68
C MET A 176 2.83 -9.91 10.65
N MET A 177 3.38 -9.39 11.75
CA MET A 177 4.78 -8.94 11.77
C MET A 177 5.73 -10.07 11.43
N VAL A 178 5.44 -11.30 11.84
CA VAL A 178 6.26 -12.47 11.50
C VAL A 178 6.31 -12.66 9.99
N SER A 179 5.14 -12.66 9.32
CA SER A 179 5.05 -12.76 7.85
C SER A 179 5.71 -11.57 7.15
N ILE A 180 5.56 -10.35 7.68
CA ILE A 180 6.15 -9.15 7.08
C ILE A 180 7.68 -9.16 7.19
N LEU A 181 8.23 -9.61 8.31
CA LEU A 181 9.68 -9.62 8.54
C LEU A 181 10.35 -10.79 7.82
N LEU A 182 9.72 -11.96 7.81
CA LEU A 182 10.32 -13.18 7.27
C LEU A 182 10.00 -13.39 5.80
N LEU A 183 8.77 -13.12 5.33
CA LEU A 183 8.36 -13.49 3.97
C LEU A 183 8.37 -12.31 3.00
N ALA A 184 7.98 -11.11 3.46
CA ALA A 184 7.86 -9.96 2.56
C ALA A 184 9.18 -9.57 1.85
N PRO A 185 10.37 -9.64 2.48
CA PRO A 185 11.63 -9.34 1.77
C PRO A 185 11.91 -10.32 0.64
N PHE A 186 11.69 -11.62 0.86
CA PHE A 186 11.86 -12.65 -0.17
C PHE A 186 10.85 -12.47 -1.30
N GLN A 187 9.59 -12.18 -0.97
CA GLN A 187 8.55 -11.91 -1.98
C GLN A 187 8.90 -10.67 -2.82
N GLN A 188 9.39 -9.59 -2.20
CA GLN A 188 9.77 -8.37 -2.91
C GLN A 188 10.99 -8.59 -3.81
N PHE A 189 12.00 -9.32 -3.34
CA PHE A 189 13.16 -9.71 -4.15
C PHE A 189 12.73 -10.58 -5.33
N TRP A 190 11.95 -11.62 -5.06
CA TRP A 190 11.49 -12.55 -6.09
C TRP A 190 10.63 -11.86 -7.14
N ALA A 191 9.72 -10.97 -6.74
CA ALA A 191 8.90 -10.22 -7.69
C ALA A 191 9.71 -9.37 -8.67
N ALA A 192 10.89 -8.87 -8.25
CA ALA A 192 11.79 -8.14 -9.14
C ALA A 192 12.61 -9.08 -10.04
N GLU A 193 13.10 -10.19 -9.51
CA GLU A 193 14.03 -11.09 -10.22
C GLU A 193 13.34 -12.16 -11.08
N MET A 194 12.11 -12.58 -10.74
CA MET A 194 11.47 -13.75 -11.35
C MET A 194 11.37 -13.67 -12.86
N PHE A 195 11.15 -12.47 -13.41
CA PHE A 195 11.05 -12.26 -14.87
C PHE A 195 12.41 -12.34 -15.57
N ALA A 196 13.50 -11.96 -14.89
CA ALA A 196 14.85 -12.14 -15.39
C ALA A 196 15.27 -13.61 -15.30
N VAL A 197 14.97 -14.27 -14.18
CA VAL A 197 15.26 -15.69 -13.96
C VAL A 197 14.51 -16.59 -14.93
N ALA A 198 13.25 -16.29 -15.24
CA ALA A 198 12.43 -17.06 -16.17
C ALA A 198 13.01 -17.14 -17.59
N LYS A 199 13.95 -16.26 -17.95
CA LYS A 199 14.61 -16.25 -19.27
C LYS A 199 15.95 -17.00 -19.28
N ARG A 200 16.40 -17.55 -18.15
CA ARG A 200 17.66 -18.29 -18.04
C ARG A 200 17.46 -19.77 -18.37
N ASP A 201 18.49 -20.42 -18.88
CA ASP A 201 18.47 -21.86 -19.17
C ASP A 201 18.33 -22.73 -17.91
N ASP A 202 18.75 -22.21 -16.74
CA ASP A 202 18.66 -22.88 -15.44
C ASP A 202 17.43 -22.48 -14.60
N ALA A 203 16.43 -21.83 -15.22
CA ALA A 203 15.25 -21.28 -14.54
C ALA A 203 14.59 -22.29 -13.58
N SER A 204 14.34 -23.53 -14.02
CA SER A 204 13.69 -24.56 -13.20
C SER A 204 14.45 -24.86 -11.91
N LYS A 205 15.78 -24.82 -11.92
CA LYS A 205 16.63 -25.07 -10.75
C LYS A 205 16.55 -23.89 -9.78
N VAL A 206 16.68 -22.67 -10.29
CA VAL A 206 16.61 -21.44 -9.47
C VAL A 206 15.24 -21.28 -8.82
N PHE A 207 14.15 -21.57 -9.55
CA PHE A 207 12.79 -21.57 -9.00
C PHE A 207 12.66 -22.59 -7.87
N ARG A 208 13.09 -23.83 -8.08
CA ARG A 208 13.05 -24.89 -7.05
C ARG A 208 13.80 -24.47 -5.80
N ASP A 209 15.04 -24.01 -5.95
CA ASP A 209 15.89 -23.67 -4.82
C ASP A 209 15.29 -22.47 -4.05
N PHE A 210 14.81 -21.43 -4.75
CA PHE A 210 14.15 -20.29 -4.12
C PHE A 210 12.91 -20.70 -3.32
N PHE A 211 12.01 -21.50 -3.90
CA PHE A 211 10.80 -21.97 -3.22
C PHE A 211 11.12 -22.91 -2.04
N THR A 212 12.19 -23.69 -2.13
CA THR A 212 12.62 -24.57 -1.01
C THR A 212 13.10 -23.73 0.17
N TYR A 213 13.97 -22.74 -0.08
CA TYR A 213 14.46 -21.87 0.98
C TYR A 213 13.37 -20.97 1.56
N SER A 214 12.48 -20.44 0.72
CA SER A 214 11.36 -19.64 1.22
C SER A 214 10.44 -20.48 2.10
N THR A 215 10.09 -21.71 1.69
CA THR A 215 9.28 -22.63 2.48
C THR A 215 9.92 -22.92 3.84
N PHE A 216 11.22 -23.24 3.87
CA PHE A 216 11.97 -23.48 5.10
C PHE A 216 11.99 -22.28 6.06
N PHE A 217 12.01 -21.05 5.54
CA PHE A 217 11.95 -19.84 6.36
C PHE A 217 10.54 -19.48 6.84
N SER A 218 9.48 -20.00 6.20
CA SER A 218 8.07 -19.78 6.59
C SER A 218 7.57 -20.72 7.69
N ILE A 219 8.21 -21.87 7.88
CA ILE A 219 7.86 -22.89 8.89
C ILE A 219 8.61 -22.58 10.18
#